data_AF-A0A7S1ZLC3-F1
#
_entry.id   AF-A0A7S1ZLC3-F1
#
_cell.length_a   1.000
_cell.length_b   1.000
_cell.length_c   1.000
_cell.angle_alpha   90.00
_cell.angle_beta   90.00
_cell.angle_gamma   90.00
#
_symmetry.space_group_name_H-M   'P 1'
#
loop_
_entity.id
_entity.type
_entity.pdbx_description
1 polymer ?
#
loop_
_entity_poly.entity_id
_entity_poly.type
_entity_poly.pdbx_seq_one_letter_code
_entity_poly.pdbx_strand_id
1 'polypeptide(L)'
;KELMSVAASASASKRKAEEPEEKLPWNGKRRNALAAAVVKFSNLSEDSEPKGPVAVNWKAVAAKLGGGITSAECRAEFLSLRLDGGNDDDGTGDGSDGGKRRKRLKEEILKELVDGVQPEVIQAATDAALATASSLEEAQKAATVGVIAANARKRAKEEEDAASRILMEILDQRMFKLENRVALLDDVEGMLEAERVALELERRDLYTARCRHWFGGGN
;
A
#
# COMPACT_ATOMS: atom_id res chain seq x y z
N LYS A 1 4.56 -66.76 10.52
CA LYS A 1 4.76 -65.95 11.74
C LYS A 1 4.76 -64.50 11.28
N GLU A 2 3.56 -63.98 11.01
CA GLU A 2 2.79 -63.09 11.91
C GLU A 2 3.29 -61.65 11.71
N LEU A 3 2.61 -60.83 10.92
CA LEU A 3 1.38 -60.06 11.20
C LEU A 3 1.66 -58.72 11.90
N MET A 4 0.89 -57.71 11.45
CA MET A 4 0.66 -56.36 11.97
C MET A 4 1.44 -55.25 11.23
N SER A 5 0.90 -54.58 10.21
CA SER A 5 -0.41 -53.89 10.11
C SER A 5 -0.66 -52.95 11.28
N VAL A 6 -0.28 -51.68 11.12
CA VAL A 6 -0.91 -50.57 11.84
C VAL A 6 -1.32 -49.54 10.80
N ALA A 7 -2.58 -49.66 10.39
CA ALA A 7 -3.32 -48.65 9.68
C ALA A 7 -3.52 -47.43 10.61
N ALA A 8 -2.95 -46.30 10.25
CA ALA A 8 -3.28 -45.02 10.88
C ALA A 8 -4.61 -44.54 10.29
N SER A 9 -5.68 -44.81 11.04
CA SER A 9 -7.03 -44.26 10.86
C SER A 9 -7.00 -42.75 11.13
N ALA A 10 -6.80 -41.94 10.08
CA ALA A 10 -7.08 -40.51 10.12
C ALA A 10 -8.58 -40.30 9.83
N SER A 11 -9.33 -40.17 10.91
CA SER A 11 -10.74 -39.81 10.97
C SER A 11 -11.05 -38.59 10.10
N ALA A 12 -11.85 -38.82 9.06
CA ALA A 12 -12.46 -37.81 8.21
C ALA A 12 -13.48 -36.99 9.03
N SER A 13 -13.01 -35.93 9.68
CA SER A 13 -13.86 -34.88 10.22
C SER A 13 -14.42 -34.06 9.07
N LYS A 14 -15.60 -34.48 8.62
CA LYS A 14 -16.49 -33.82 7.68
C LYS A 14 -16.83 -32.42 8.22
N ARG A 15 -16.03 -31.41 7.89
CA ARG A 15 -16.41 -30.00 8.07
C ARG A 15 -17.61 -29.77 7.15
N LYS A 16 -18.78 -29.60 7.76
CA LYS A 16 -19.96 -29.00 7.10
C LYS A 16 -19.49 -27.69 6.48
N ALA A 17 -19.39 -27.65 5.16
CA ALA A 17 -19.42 -26.41 4.43
C ALA A 17 -20.83 -25.84 4.65
N GLU A 18 -20.94 -24.87 5.55
CA GLU A 18 -22.08 -23.96 5.52
C GLU A 18 -22.05 -23.28 4.15
N GLU A 19 -23.12 -23.49 3.40
CA GLU A 19 -23.38 -22.81 2.14
C GLU A 19 -23.24 -21.30 2.38
N PRO A 20 -22.58 -20.54 1.48
CA PRO A 20 -22.52 -19.11 1.63
C PRO A 20 -23.94 -18.56 1.46
N GLU A 21 -24.59 -18.17 2.56
CA GLU A 21 -25.81 -17.36 2.54
C GLU A 21 -25.60 -16.22 1.54
N GLU A 22 -26.47 -16.11 0.54
CA GLU A 22 -26.42 -15.05 -0.45
C GLU A 22 -26.29 -13.71 0.27
N LYS A 23 -25.14 -13.04 0.07
CA LYS A 23 -24.86 -11.74 0.66
C LYS A 23 -25.87 -10.75 0.12
N LEU A 24 -26.90 -10.48 0.91
CA LEU A 24 -27.89 -9.47 0.60
C LEU A 24 -27.18 -8.11 0.42
N PRO A 25 -27.44 -7.37 -0.67
CA PRO A 25 -26.78 -6.11 -0.93
C PRO A 25 -27.14 -5.05 0.13
N TRP A 26 -26.20 -4.14 0.41
CA TRP A 26 -26.44 -3.01 1.31
C TRP A 26 -27.50 -2.07 0.71
N ASN A 27 -28.65 -1.99 1.37
CA ASN A 27 -29.72 -1.04 1.02
C ASN A 27 -29.88 0.02 2.11
N GLY A 28 -30.58 1.12 1.80
CA GLY A 28 -30.77 2.23 2.73
C GLY A 28 -31.43 1.82 4.06
N LYS A 29 -32.36 0.85 4.04
CA LYS A 29 -32.99 0.34 5.28
C LYS A 29 -31.99 -0.40 6.17
N ARG A 30 -31.11 -1.20 5.57
CA ARG A 30 -30.07 -1.97 6.28
C ARG A 30 -28.98 -1.06 6.85
N ARG A 31 -28.63 0.00 6.13
CA ARG A 31 -27.73 1.06 6.60
C ARG A 31 -28.29 1.81 7.82
N ASN A 32 -29.58 2.16 7.78
CA ASN A 32 -30.26 2.77 8.93
C ASN A 32 -30.36 1.81 10.11
N ALA A 33 -30.61 0.52 9.85
CA ALA A 33 -30.60 -0.52 10.88
C ALA A 33 -29.20 -0.72 11.49
N LEU A 34 -28.12 -0.59 10.71
CA LEU A 34 -26.74 -0.62 11.18
C LEU A 34 -26.47 0.57 12.10
N ALA A 35 -26.81 1.80 11.69
CA ALA A 35 -26.65 2.98 12.54
C ALA A 35 -27.40 2.84 13.88
N ALA A 36 -28.66 2.41 13.84
CA ALA A 36 -29.46 2.17 15.05
C ALA A 36 -28.92 1.02 15.91
N ALA A 37 -28.36 -0.03 15.31
CA ALA A 37 -27.71 -1.12 16.03
C ALA A 37 -26.40 -0.68 16.69
N VAL A 38 -25.59 0.13 16.00
CA VAL A 38 -24.35 0.67 16.56
C VAL A 38 -24.64 1.59 17.74
N VAL A 39 -25.65 2.46 17.66
CA VAL A 39 -26.06 3.28 18.82
C VAL A 39 -26.55 2.40 19.97
N LYS A 40 -27.40 1.40 19.70
CA LYS A 40 -27.94 0.50 20.74
C LYS A 40 -26.87 -0.37 21.42
N PHE A 41 -25.83 -0.76 20.68
CA PHE A 41 -24.73 -1.60 21.19
C PHE A 41 -23.43 -0.81 21.43
N SER A 42 -23.49 0.52 21.35
CA SER A 42 -22.51 1.39 21.95
C SER A 42 -22.90 1.52 23.42
N ASN A 43 -21.95 1.32 24.33
CA ASN A 43 -22.20 1.43 25.77
C ASN A 43 -22.44 2.90 26.19
N LEU A 44 -23.52 3.52 25.70
CA LEU A 44 -24.18 4.63 26.38
C LEU A 44 -25.03 4.01 27.48
N SER A 45 -24.39 3.68 28.60
CA SER A 45 -25.09 3.43 29.86
C SER A 45 -25.89 4.69 30.20
N GLU A 46 -27.22 4.62 30.19
CA GLU A 46 -28.10 5.74 30.55
C GLU A 46 -27.97 6.16 32.03
N ASP A 47 -27.25 5.40 32.87
CA ASP A 47 -27.24 5.59 34.32
C ASP A 47 -25.85 5.69 34.99
N SER A 48 -24.76 5.99 34.26
CA SER A 48 -23.44 6.15 34.90
C SER A 48 -22.54 7.16 34.19
N GLU A 49 -21.90 8.04 34.96
CA GLU A 49 -20.99 9.11 34.54
C GLU A 49 -20.11 8.79 33.30
N PRO A 50 -19.82 9.79 32.44
CA PRO A 50 -19.02 9.62 31.23
C PRO A 50 -17.54 9.50 31.58
N LYS A 51 -17.06 8.31 31.94
CA LYS A 51 -15.63 8.06 32.20
C LYS A 51 -15.08 6.80 31.54
N GLY A 52 -15.74 6.29 30.50
CA GLY A 52 -15.29 5.10 29.77
C GLY A 52 -15.13 5.34 28.27
N PRO A 53 -14.16 4.67 27.61
CA PRO A 53 -14.08 4.65 26.15
C PRO A 53 -15.35 4.01 25.56
N VAL A 54 -15.84 4.55 24.46
CA VAL A 54 -17.06 4.07 23.78
C VAL A 54 -16.79 2.71 23.15
N ALA A 55 -17.04 1.62 23.86
CA ALA A 55 -16.89 0.28 23.31
C ALA A 55 -18.15 -0.13 22.53
N VAL A 56 -18.00 -0.48 21.24
CA VAL A 56 -19.08 -1.02 20.40
C VAL A 56 -18.89 -2.53 20.23
N ASN A 57 -19.92 -3.31 20.57
CA ASN A 57 -19.88 -4.76 20.35
C ASN A 57 -20.24 -5.13 18.90
N TRP A 58 -19.26 -5.09 18.01
CA TRP A 58 -19.44 -5.36 16.57
C TRP A 58 -19.94 -6.77 16.24
N LYS A 59 -19.70 -7.77 17.11
CA LYS A 59 -20.25 -9.12 16.93
C LYS A 59 -21.76 -9.14 17.18
N ALA A 60 -22.23 -8.41 18.19
CA ALA A 60 -23.66 -8.25 18.47
C ALA A 60 -24.36 -7.43 17.38
N VAL A 61 -23.69 -6.42 16.82
CA VAL A 61 -24.20 -5.63 15.67
C VAL A 61 -24.39 -6.51 14.44
N ALA A 62 -23.40 -7.33 14.10
CA ALA A 62 -23.49 -8.27 12.97
C ALA A 62 -24.61 -9.31 13.18
N ALA A 63 -24.72 -9.88 14.38
CA ALA A 63 -25.78 -10.83 14.72
C ALA A 63 -27.19 -10.22 14.59
N LYS A 64 -27.37 -8.94 14.93
CA LYS A 64 -28.66 -8.24 14.82
C LYS A 64 -29.04 -7.90 13.37
N LEU A 65 -28.05 -7.66 12.50
CA LEU A 65 -28.29 -7.35 11.09
C LEU A 65 -28.60 -8.62 10.26
N GLY A 66 -28.10 -9.78 10.68
CA GLY A 66 -28.32 -11.07 10.03
C GLY A 66 -27.79 -11.13 8.58
N GLY A 67 -28.00 -12.28 7.93
CA GLY A 67 -27.72 -12.49 6.50
C GLY A 67 -26.23 -12.49 6.13
N GLY A 68 -25.46 -13.36 6.78
CA GLY A 68 -24.04 -13.61 6.47
C GLY A 68 -23.03 -12.46 6.66
N ILE A 69 -23.43 -11.30 7.21
CA ILE A 69 -22.53 -10.15 7.36
C ILE A 69 -21.53 -10.37 8.50
N THR A 70 -20.26 -10.14 8.21
CA THR A 70 -19.17 -10.21 9.20
C THR A 70 -19.02 -8.91 10.00
N SER A 71 -18.43 -8.99 11.19
CA SER A 71 -18.13 -7.80 12.00
C SER A 71 -17.18 -6.81 11.30
N ALA A 72 -16.32 -7.30 10.40
CA ALA A 72 -15.43 -6.46 9.61
C ALA A 72 -16.20 -5.67 8.54
N GLU A 73 -17.13 -6.32 7.84
CA GLU A 73 -18.02 -5.68 6.87
C GLU A 73 -18.93 -4.63 7.53
N CYS A 74 -19.45 -4.89 8.74
CA CYS A 74 -20.20 -3.90 9.52
C CYS A 74 -19.36 -2.66 9.85
N ARG A 75 -18.08 -2.83 10.20
CA ARG A 75 -17.16 -1.71 10.50
C ARG A 75 -16.82 -0.92 9.25
N ALA A 76 -16.52 -1.60 8.15
CA ALA A 76 -16.25 -0.96 6.87
C ALA A 76 -17.46 -0.15 6.39
N GLU A 77 -18.66 -0.74 6.45
CA GLU A 77 -19.89 -0.03 6.08
C GLU A 77 -20.17 1.11 7.06
N PHE A 78 -19.95 0.93 8.37
CA PHE A 78 -20.10 1.99 9.36
C PHE A 78 -19.22 3.20 9.07
N LEU A 79 -17.96 3.01 8.67
CA LEU A 79 -17.09 4.11 8.28
C LEU A 79 -17.54 4.81 6.99
N SER A 80 -18.24 4.10 6.12
CA SER A 80 -18.82 4.65 4.88
C SER A 80 -20.15 5.40 5.10
N LEU A 81 -20.83 5.19 6.25
CA LEU A 81 -22.07 5.89 6.59
C LEU A 81 -21.82 7.36 6.96
N ARG A 82 -22.85 8.20 6.91
CA ARG A 82 -22.79 9.52 7.55
C ARG A 82 -23.59 9.45 8.84
N LEU A 83 -22.95 9.68 9.98
CA LEU A 83 -23.64 9.82 11.26
C LEU A 83 -24.12 11.24 11.56
N ASP A 84 -23.69 12.26 10.79
CA ASP A 84 -24.11 13.66 11.00
C ASP A 84 -25.64 13.70 11.18
N GLY A 85 -26.09 13.95 12.40
CA GLY A 85 -27.49 14.21 12.77
C GLY A 85 -28.02 15.52 12.20
N GLY A 86 -27.60 15.90 10.99
CA GLY A 86 -28.10 17.05 10.26
C GLY A 86 -29.52 16.77 9.79
N ASN A 87 -30.49 17.13 10.62
CA ASN A 87 -31.78 17.61 10.15
C ASN A 87 -31.54 18.80 9.20
N ASP A 88 -31.21 18.52 7.94
CA ASP A 88 -31.42 19.45 6.83
C ASP A 88 -32.88 19.31 6.37
N ASP A 89 -33.82 19.44 7.32
CA ASP A 89 -35.16 19.96 7.06
C ASP A 89 -35.13 21.45 7.41
N ASP A 90 -34.29 22.20 6.72
CA ASP A 90 -34.50 23.63 6.58
C ASP A 90 -35.19 23.83 5.23
N GLY A 91 -36.50 23.58 5.27
CA GLY A 91 -37.37 23.97 4.19
C GLY A 91 -37.41 25.48 4.11
N THR A 92 -36.66 26.09 3.20
CA THR A 92 -37.10 27.26 2.44
C THR A 92 -36.29 27.41 1.15
N GLY A 93 -36.97 27.24 0.00
CA GLY A 93 -36.67 27.99 -1.23
C GLY A 93 -35.48 27.55 -2.08
N ASP A 94 -35.82 26.94 -3.22
CA ASP A 94 -35.18 27.15 -4.54
C ASP A 94 -33.75 26.60 -4.77
N GLY A 95 -33.63 25.51 -5.54
CA GLY A 95 -32.37 25.09 -6.19
C GLY A 95 -31.67 23.78 -5.75
N SER A 96 -32.28 22.93 -4.92
CA SER A 96 -31.59 21.81 -4.22
C SER A 96 -31.42 20.49 -5.01
N ASP A 97 -30.66 20.51 -6.11
CA ASP A 97 -30.04 19.29 -6.69
C ASP A 97 -28.55 19.16 -6.31
N GLY A 98 -27.87 20.30 -6.10
CA GLY A 98 -26.43 20.32 -5.77
C GLY A 98 -26.07 19.68 -4.41
N GLY A 99 -26.96 19.78 -3.41
CA GLY A 99 -26.73 19.22 -2.08
C GLY A 99 -26.77 17.69 -2.05
N LYS A 100 -27.73 17.07 -2.75
CA LYS A 100 -27.86 15.61 -2.85
C LYS A 100 -26.73 14.99 -3.66
N ARG A 101 -26.30 15.66 -4.74
CA ARG A 101 -25.18 15.22 -5.57
C ARG A 101 -23.85 15.23 -4.82
N ARG A 102 -23.56 16.30 -4.07
CA ARG A 102 -22.37 16.39 -3.20
C ARG A 102 -22.36 15.33 -2.09
N LYS A 103 -23.53 14.99 -1.53
CA LYS A 103 -23.65 13.94 -0.49
C LYS A 103 -23.30 12.56 -1.03
N ARG A 104 -23.81 12.19 -2.21
CA ARG A 104 -23.48 10.90 -2.88
C ARG A 104 -21.99 10.79 -3.23
N LEU A 105 -21.42 11.86 -3.77
CA LEU A 105 -19.99 11.91 -4.10
C LEU A 105 -19.10 11.67 -2.87
N LYS A 106 -19.44 12.24 -1.72
CA LYS A 106 -18.67 12.03 -0.48
C LYS A 106 -18.74 10.58 0.02
N GLU A 107 -19.92 9.96 -0.01
CA GLU A 107 -20.09 8.55 0.38
C GLU A 107 -19.35 7.61 -0.57
N GLU A 108 -19.36 7.91 -1.88
CA GLU A 108 -18.64 7.15 -2.88
C GLU A 108 -17.12 7.23 -2.67
N ILE A 109 -16.58 8.43 -2.41
CA ILE A 109 -15.17 8.63 -2.09
C ILE A 109 -14.79 7.90 -0.80
N LEU A 110 -15.60 8.00 0.26
CA LEU A 110 -15.32 7.29 1.53
C LEU A 110 -15.35 5.78 1.35
N LYS A 111 -16.28 5.27 0.54
CA LYS A 111 -16.34 3.85 0.22
C LYS A 111 -15.11 3.40 -0.56
N GLU A 112 -14.70 4.14 -1.58
CA GLU A 112 -13.47 3.87 -2.33
C GLU A 112 -12.23 3.86 -1.43
N LEU A 113 -12.17 4.78 -0.47
CA LEU A 113 -11.08 4.85 0.50
C LEU A 113 -11.05 3.65 1.44
N VAL A 114 -12.20 3.10 1.82
CA VAL A 114 -12.31 1.98 2.77
C VAL A 114 -12.17 0.62 2.08
N ASP A 115 -12.68 0.46 0.85
CA ASP A 115 -12.69 -0.80 0.10
C ASP A 115 -11.27 -1.35 -0.20
N GLY A 116 -10.25 -0.47 -0.23
CA GLY A 116 -8.85 -0.85 -0.48
C GLY A 116 -8.02 -1.19 0.78
N VAL A 117 -8.60 -1.08 1.97
CA VAL A 117 -7.85 -1.16 3.24
C VAL A 117 -8.03 -2.52 3.90
N GLN A 118 -6.96 -3.06 4.49
CA GLN A 118 -7.04 -4.32 5.21
C GLN A 118 -8.00 -4.22 6.41
N PRO A 119 -8.83 -5.24 6.66
CA PRO A 119 -9.84 -5.21 7.72
C PRO A 119 -9.24 -5.03 9.12
N GLU A 120 -8.00 -5.48 9.32
CA GLU A 120 -7.23 -5.32 10.56
C GLU A 120 -6.89 -3.85 10.84
N VAL A 121 -6.56 -3.08 9.80
CA VAL A 121 -6.26 -1.64 9.91
C VAL A 121 -7.53 -0.85 10.20
N ILE A 122 -8.64 -1.22 9.55
CA ILE A 122 -9.97 -0.65 9.82
C ILE A 122 -10.33 -0.92 11.28
N GLN A 123 -10.14 -2.15 11.75
CA GLN A 123 -10.38 -2.53 13.14
C GLN A 123 -9.53 -1.70 14.11
N ALA A 124 -8.21 -1.66 13.91
CA ALA A 124 -7.31 -0.90 14.78
C ALA A 124 -7.63 0.60 14.80
N ALA A 125 -7.94 1.19 13.64
CA ALA A 125 -8.34 2.59 13.53
C ALA A 125 -9.67 2.86 14.25
N THR A 126 -10.66 1.99 14.09
CA THR A 126 -11.95 2.12 14.79
C THR A 126 -11.81 1.94 16.30
N ASP A 127 -11.06 0.95 16.76
CA ASP A 127 -10.86 0.67 18.19
C ASP A 127 -10.06 1.81 18.85
N ALA A 128 -9.04 2.34 18.18
CA ALA A 128 -8.28 3.50 18.65
C ALA A 128 -9.14 4.77 18.71
N ALA A 129 -9.94 5.03 17.66
CA ALA A 129 -10.81 6.19 17.62
C ALA A 129 -11.91 6.14 18.68
N LEU A 130 -12.50 4.96 18.90
CA LEU A 130 -13.50 4.70 19.94
C LEU A 130 -12.91 4.81 21.36
N ALA A 131 -11.61 4.54 21.53
CA ALA A 131 -10.92 4.71 22.80
C ALA A 131 -10.68 6.18 23.17
N THR A 132 -10.52 7.06 22.17
CA THR A 132 -10.17 8.48 22.38
C THR A 132 -11.35 9.44 22.24
N ALA A 133 -12.37 9.07 21.46
CA ALA A 133 -13.44 9.99 21.12
C ALA A 133 -14.50 10.10 22.23
N SER A 134 -15.07 11.30 22.35
CA SER A 134 -16.16 11.59 23.29
C SER A 134 -17.53 11.29 22.70
N SER A 135 -17.63 11.24 21.36
CA SER A 135 -18.85 10.95 20.62
C SER A 135 -18.61 9.94 19.49
N LEU A 136 -19.67 9.24 19.09
CA LEU A 136 -19.62 8.26 18.00
C LEU A 136 -19.27 8.92 16.65
N GLU A 137 -19.70 10.16 16.43
CA GLU A 137 -19.37 10.93 15.22
C GLU A 137 -17.89 11.31 15.17
N GLU A 138 -17.32 11.75 16.29
CA GLU A 138 -15.88 12.01 16.41
C GLU A 138 -15.05 10.74 16.22
N ALA A 139 -15.51 9.61 16.79
CA ALA A 139 -14.86 8.32 16.60
C ALA A 139 -14.85 7.92 15.12
N GLN A 140 -15.96 8.12 14.42
CA GLN A 140 -16.05 7.81 13.00
C GLN A 140 -15.15 8.73 12.16
N LYS A 141 -15.12 10.04 12.44
CA LYS A 141 -14.24 11.01 11.77
C LYS A 141 -12.76 10.69 12.03
N ALA A 142 -12.38 10.38 13.26
CA ALA A 142 -11.01 9.99 13.59
C ALA A 142 -10.61 8.65 12.95
N ALA A 143 -11.51 7.66 12.95
CA ALA A 143 -11.26 6.36 12.31
C ALA A 143 -11.10 6.48 10.80
N THR A 144 -11.95 7.28 10.13
CA THR A 144 -11.82 7.54 8.68
C THR A 144 -10.49 8.20 8.37
N VAL A 145 -10.07 9.23 9.12
CA VAL A 145 -8.74 9.86 8.98
C VAL A 145 -7.61 8.86 9.18
N GLY A 146 -7.71 7.97 10.18
CA GLY A 146 -6.74 6.90 10.38
C GLY A 146 -6.61 5.96 9.17
N VAL A 147 -7.73 5.62 8.55
CA VAL A 147 -7.77 4.83 7.30
C VAL A 147 -7.14 5.60 6.13
N ILE A 148 -7.42 6.91 5.99
CA ILE A 148 -6.77 7.76 4.98
C ILE A 148 -5.26 7.78 5.18
N ALA A 149 -4.80 7.94 6.42
CA ALA A 149 -3.39 7.99 6.74
C ALA A 149 -2.68 6.67 6.43
N ALA A 150 -3.34 5.53 6.67
CA ALA A 150 -2.82 4.22 6.31
C ALA A 150 -2.68 4.05 4.80
N ASN A 151 -3.67 4.49 4.02
CA ASN A 151 -3.60 4.47 2.55
C ASN A 151 -2.51 5.40 2.02
N ALA A 152 -2.39 6.62 2.57
CA ALA A 152 -1.35 7.56 2.20
C ALA A 152 0.04 6.98 2.47
N ARG A 153 0.24 6.31 3.62
CA ARG A 153 1.47 5.61 3.95
C ARG A 153 1.79 4.48 2.97
N LYS A 154 0.79 3.69 2.58
CA LYS A 154 0.97 2.61 1.59
C LYS A 154 1.44 3.18 0.25
N ARG A 155 0.77 4.22 -0.26
CA ARG A 155 1.17 4.91 -1.50
C ARG A 155 2.57 5.53 -1.40
N ALA A 156 2.88 6.18 -0.28
CA ALA A 156 4.20 6.76 -0.08
C ALA A 156 5.32 5.69 -0.15
N LYS A 157 5.07 4.49 0.38
CA LYS A 157 6.00 3.37 0.28
C LYS A 157 6.15 2.86 -1.16
N GLU A 158 5.05 2.74 -1.90
CA GLU A 158 5.08 2.34 -3.31
C GLU A 158 5.87 3.35 -4.18
N GLU A 159 5.71 4.64 -3.90
CA GLU A 159 6.47 5.73 -4.55
C GLU A 159 7.95 5.71 -4.15
N GLU A 160 8.27 5.43 -2.88
CA GLU A 160 9.65 5.26 -2.41
C GLU A 160 10.34 4.08 -3.12
N ASP A 161 9.66 2.95 -3.24
CA ASP A 161 10.14 1.77 -3.97
C ASP A 161 10.31 2.05 -5.48
N ALA A 162 9.44 2.89 -6.07
CA ALA A 162 9.58 3.33 -7.46
C ALA A 162 10.79 4.27 -7.64
N ALA A 163 10.96 5.24 -6.75
CA ALA A 163 12.10 6.16 -6.76
C ALA A 163 13.43 5.41 -6.58
N SER A 164 13.47 4.42 -5.68
CA SER A 164 14.64 3.56 -5.47
C SER A 164 15.07 2.83 -6.75
N ARG A 165 14.11 2.27 -7.48
CA ARG A 165 14.37 1.59 -8.77
C ARG A 165 14.97 2.52 -9.81
N ILE A 166 14.42 3.74 -9.94
CA ILE A 166 14.93 4.73 -10.88
C ILE A 166 16.36 5.16 -10.51
N LEU A 167 16.65 5.33 -9.21
CA LEU A 167 17.99 5.66 -8.75
C LEU A 167 19.02 4.56 -9.06
N MET A 168 18.63 3.29 -8.94
CA MET A 168 19.48 2.16 -9.34
C MET A 168 19.76 2.20 -10.85
N GLU A 169 18.74 2.42 -11.68
CA GLU A 169 18.90 2.52 -13.13
C GLU A 169 19.83 3.69 -13.53
N ILE A 170 19.70 4.84 -12.87
CA ILE A 170 20.60 5.98 -13.08
C ILE A 170 22.04 5.60 -12.71
N LEU A 171 22.23 4.89 -11.61
CA LEU A 171 23.57 4.43 -11.19
C LEU A 171 24.17 3.51 -12.25
N ASP A 172 23.42 2.51 -12.73
CA ASP A 172 23.87 1.57 -13.76
C ASP A 172 24.25 2.31 -15.05
N GLN A 173 23.43 3.25 -15.51
CA GLN A 173 23.75 4.08 -16.67
C GLN A 173 25.04 4.90 -16.48
N ARG A 174 25.26 5.42 -15.26
CA ARG A 174 26.48 6.17 -14.93
C ARG A 174 27.70 5.27 -14.89
N MET A 175 27.57 4.06 -14.35
CA MET A 175 28.64 3.07 -14.31
C MET A 175 29.03 2.65 -15.72
N PHE A 176 28.05 2.28 -16.56
CA PHE A 176 28.28 1.94 -17.96
C PHE A 176 28.97 3.07 -18.74
N LYS A 177 28.58 4.33 -18.49
CA LYS A 177 29.24 5.48 -19.12
C LYS A 177 30.69 5.64 -18.65
N LEU A 178 30.99 5.35 -17.39
CA LEU A 178 32.36 5.39 -16.86
C LEU A 178 33.20 4.25 -17.43
N GLU A 179 32.68 3.03 -17.48
CA GLU A 179 33.34 1.87 -18.09
C GLU A 179 33.72 2.14 -19.55
N ASN A 180 32.80 2.68 -20.35
CA ASN A 180 33.10 3.07 -21.73
C ASN A 180 34.20 4.14 -21.82
N ARG A 181 34.23 5.09 -20.89
CA ARG A 181 35.27 6.13 -20.87
C ARG A 181 36.63 5.56 -20.49
N VAL A 182 36.68 4.60 -19.57
CA VAL A 182 37.91 3.91 -19.19
C VAL A 182 38.42 3.10 -20.38
N ALA A 183 37.56 2.34 -21.05
CA ALA A 183 37.95 1.59 -22.25
C ALA A 183 38.54 2.49 -23.35
N LEU A 184 37.94 3.66 -23.60
CA LEU A 184 38.49 4.63 -24.55
C LEU A 184 39.85 5.21 -24.13
N LEU A 185 40.10 5.37 -22.82
CA LEU A 185 41.40 5.82 -22.33
C LEU A 185 42.46 4.72 -22.52
N ASP A 186 42.11 3.46 -22.27
CA ASP A 186 43.00 2.32 -22.50
C ASP A 186 43.39 2.20 -23.99
N ASP A 187 42.44 2.40 -24.90
CA ASP A 187 42.70 2.41 -26.35
C ASP A 187 43.66 3.55 -26.74
N VAL A 188 43.47 4.75 -26.18
CA VAL A 188 44.36 5.90 -26.43
C VAL A 188 45.75 5.66 -25.85
N GLU A 189 45.87 5.08 -24.66
CA GLU A 189 47.15 4.71 -24.07
C GLU A 189 47.89 3.68 -24.96
N GLY A 190 47.18 2.68 -25.47
CA GLY A 190 47.72 1.70 -26.42
C GLY A 190 48.25 2.35 -27.71
N MET A 191 47.52 3.33 -28.27
CA MET A 191 47.98 4.07 -29.45
C MET A 191 49.24 4.90 -29.16
N LEU A 192 49.27 5.60 -28.03
CA LEU A 192 50.42 6.43 -27.64
C LEU A 192 51.67 5.60 -27.38
N GLU A 193 51.54 4.42 -26.77
CA GLU A 193 52.67 3.51 -26.57
C GLU A 193 53.16 2.93 -27.90
N ALA A 194 52.25 2.61 -28.83
CA ALA A 194 52.63 2.17 -30.17
C ALA A 194 53.41 3.26 -30.95
N GLU A 195 52.95 4.51 -30.90
CA GLU A 195 53.66 5.65 -31.50
C GLU A 195 55.03 5.86 -30.87
N ARG A 196 55.12 5.77 -29.54
CA ARG A 196 56.40 5.85 -28.83
C ARG A 196 57.38 4.79 -29.32
N VAL A 197 56.96 3.53 -29.38
CA VAL A 197 57.82 2.42 -29.84
C VAL A 197 58.24 2.63 -31.30
N ALA A 198 57.34 3.09 -32.16
CA ALA A 198 57.65 3.38 -33.56
C ALA A 198 58.74 4.46 -33.70
N LEU A 199 58.63 5.56 -32.95
CA LEU A 199 59.64 6.62 -32.92
C LEU A 199 60.98 6.15 -32.35
N GLU A 200 60.96 5.29 -31.33
CA GLU A 200 62.19 4.69 -30.79
C GLU A 200 62.89 3.78 -31.81
N LEU A 201 62.13 3.01 -32.59
CA LEU A 201 62.66 2.18 -33.68
C LEU A 201 63.23 3.02 -34.81
N GLU A 202 62.50 4.03 -35.28
CA GLU A 202 62.98 4.94 -36.32
C GLU A 202 64.30 5.62 -35.90
N ARG A 203 64.38 6.05 -34.63
CA ARG A 203 65.61 6.62 -34.07
C ARG A 203 66.77 5.62 -34.09
N ARG A 204 66.54 4.36 -33.71
CA ARG A 204 67.56 3.28 -33.75
C ARG A 204 68.01 3.00 -35.18
N ASP A 205 67.09 2.99 -36.13
CA ASP A 205 67.39 2.78 -37.55
C ASP A 205 68.23 3.93 -38.11
N LEU A 206 67.87 5.18 -37.80
CA LEU A 206 68.64 6.37 -38.19
C LEU A 206 70.07 6.34 -37.61
N TYR A 207 70.23 5.96 -36.34
CA TYR A 207 71.57 5.80 -35.76
C TYR A 207 72.36 4.68 -36.44
N THR A 208 71.72 3.54 -36.72
CA THR A 208 72.36 2.41 -37.39
C THR A 208 72.79 2.78 -38.81
N ALA A 209 71.94 3.46 -39.57
CA ALA A 209 72.24 3.98 -40.90
C ALA A 209 73.42 4.97 -40.87
N ARG A 210 73.45 5.87 -39.88
CA ARG A 210 74.57 6.81 -39.68
C ARG A 210 75.88 6.09 -39.36
N CYS A 211 75.86 5.11 -38.46
CA CYS A 211 77.03 4.30 -38.14
C CYS A 211 77.54 3.53 -39.37
N ARG A 212 76.65 2.94 -40.18
CA ARG A 212 77.03 2.27 -41.43
C ARG A 212 77.66 3.24 -42.43
N HIS A 213 77.13 4.45 -42.56
CA HIS A 213 77.73 5.46 -43.44
C HIS A 213 79.15 5.85 -42.99
N TRP A 214 79.35 6.05 -41.68
CA TRP A 214 80.65 6.49 -41.13
C TRP A 214 81.70 5.38 -41.10
N PHE A 215 81.30 4.15 -40.75
CA PHE A 215 82.23 3.03 -40.55
C PHE A 215 82.25 2.01 -41.70
N GLY A 216 81.28 2.05 -42.61
CA GLY A 216 81.17 1.11 -43.74
C GLY A 216 81.69 1.64 -45.07
N GLY A 217 82.06 2.93 -45.17
CA GLY A 217 82.62 3.54 -46.39
C GLY A 217 84.15 3.50 -46.50
N GLY A 218 84.83 2.80 -45.59
CA GLY A 218 86.29 2.65 -45.56
C GLY A 218 86.76 1.34 -46.19
N ASN A 219 86.61 1.20 -47.50
CA ASN A 219 87.45 0.37 -48.37
C ASN A 219 87.21 0.77 -49.84
#